data_AF-A0A939YLA3-F1
#
_entry.id   AF-A0A939YLA3-F1
#
_cell.length_a   1.000
_cell.length_b   1.000
_cell.length_c   1.000
_cell.angle_alpha   90.00
_cell.angle_beta   90.00
_cell.angle_gamma   90.00
#
_symmetry.space_group_name_H-M   'P 1'
#
loop_
_entity.id
_entity.type
_entity.pdbx_description
1 polymer ?
#
loop_
_entity_poly.entity_id
_entity_poly.type
_entity_poly.pdbx_seq_one_letter_code
_entity_poly.pdbx_strand_id
1 'polypeptide(L)'
;MKTTKKGFTLIELIVVIAIIGVLAAILVPSMLGYVRKSKVSSANSTASSIYKAINSALTELDEEGVDIGGNIKFTKAAGVNSTNWTVAAGADAAAFSGSVSSRFNNKVMNFFSDLKKVKGECVAYSRDGSCVAVGVALDSTYCGTYPGGIVTTDTYKDFKGSAAKAASIALSSVGTN
;
A
#
# COMPACT_ATOMS: atom_id res chain seq x y z
N MET A 1 -45.31 45.21 -11.82
CA MET A 1 -45.43 43.74 -11.69
C MET A 1 -44.84 43.32 -10.35
N LYS A 2 -45.67 43.08 -9.33
CA LYS A 2 -45.21 42.67 -7.98
C LYS A 2 -44.85 41.19 -8.01
N THR A 3 -43.59 40.86 -7.75
CA THR A 3 -43.14 39.48 -7.61
C THR A 3 -43.51 38.98 -6.22
N THR A 4 -44.42 38.02 -6.14
CA THR A 4 -44.77 37.32 -4.90
C THR A 4 -43.62 36.41 -4.50
N LYS A 5 -42.82 36.83 -3.52
CA LYS A 5 -41.82 35.96 -2.90
C LYS A 5 -42.57 34.94 -2.03
N LYS A 6 -42.74 33.72 -2.52
CA LYS A 6 -43.16 32.58 -1.69
C LYS A 6 -42.00 32.25 -0.74
N GLY A 7 -42.16 32.61 0.53
CA GLY A 7 -41.22 32.23 1.59
C GLY A 7 -41.43 30.76 1.97
N PHE A 8 -40.33 30.03 2.13
CA PHE A 8 -40.34 28.67 2.69
C PHE A 8 -40.83 28.74 4.14
N THR A 9 -41.66 27.79 4.56
CA THR A 9 -42.13 27.75 5.94
C THR A 9 -41.06 27.15 6.85
N LEU A 10 -40.96 27.62 8.10
CA LEU A 10 -40.04 27.04 9.09
C LEU A 10 -40.36 25.56 9.35
N ILE A 11 -41.63 25.17 9.24
CA ILE A 11 -42.07 23.79 9.43
C ILE A 11 -41.57 22.87 8.31
N GLU A 12 -41.61 23.32 7.05
CA GLU A 12 -41.04 22.56 5.93
C GLU A 12 -39.54 22.34 6.12
N LEU A 13 -38.82 23.33 6.64
CA LEU A 13 -37.39 23.19 6.92
C LEU A 13 -37.12 22.17 8.05
N ILE A 14 -37.91 22.20 9.13
CA ILE A 14 -37.75 21.31 10.29
C ILE A 14 -38.00 19.85 9.92
N VAL A 15 -39.04 19.58 9.12
CA VAL A 15 -39.34 18.20 8.69
C VAL A 15 -38.22 17.66 7.77
N VAL A 16 -37.67 18.50 6.90
CA VAL A 16 -36.58 18.09 5.99
C VAL A 16 -35.31 17.72 6.76
N ILE A 17 -34.88 18.54 7.73
CA ILE A 17 -33.69 18.20 8.54
C ILE A 17 -33.91 16.95 9.40
N ALA A 18 -35.15 16.71 9.87
CA ALA A 18 -35.48 15.52 10.63
C ALA A 18 -35.33 14.24 9.78
N ILE A 19 -35.84 14.24 8.54
CA ILE A 19 -35.70 13.11 7.62
C ILE A 19 -34.23 12.89 7.24
N ILE A 20 -33.49 13.96 6.90
CA ILE A 20 -32.05 13.87 6.60
C ILE A 20 -31.28 13.31 7.81
N GLY A 21 -31.64 13.69 9.04
CA GLY A 21 -31.03 13.18 10.26
C GLY A 21 -31.16 11.65 10.42
N VAL A 22 -32.37 11.10 10.19
CA VAL A 22 -32.60 9.65 10.27
C VAL A 22 -31.84 8.90 9.17
N LEU A 23 -31.87 9.41 7.93
CA LEU A 23 -31.14 8.79 6.81
C LEU A 23 -29.62 8.81 7.05
N ALA A 24 -29.08 9.92 7.53
CA ALA A 24 -27.65 10.05 7.84
C ALA A 24 -27.22 9.08 8.95
N ALA A 25 -28.04 8.90 9.99
CA ALA A 25 -27.72 8.02 11.12
C ALA A 25 -27.48 6.55 10.69
N ILE A 26 -28.25 6.06 9.72
CA ILE A 26 -28.11 4.67 9.21
C ILE A 26 -26.97 4.59 8.17
N LEU A 27 -26.81 5.63 7.35
CA LEU A 27 -25.88 5.61 6.21
C LEU A 27 -24.40 5.77 6.63
N VAL A 28 -24.11 6.64 7.59
CA VAL A 28 -22.73 6.94 8.04
C VAL A 28 -21.95 5.69 8.48
N PRO A 29 -22.44 4.81 9.37
CA PRO A 29 -21.68 3.64 9.80
C PRO A 29 -21.42 2.65 8.66
N SER A 30 -22.38 2.48 7.75
CA SER A 30 -22.25 1.61 6.57
C SER A 30 -21.18 2.15 5.60
N MET A 31 -21.24 3.44 5.28
CA MET A 31 -20.23 4.12 4.44
C MET A 31 -18.81 3.98 4.99
N LEU A 32 -18.62 4.14 6.31
CA LEU A 32 -17.31 3.99 6.95
C LEU A 32 -16.74 2.56 6.78
N GLY A 33 -17.59 1.53 6.83
CA GLY A 33 -17.19 0.15 6.56
C GLY A 33 -16.73 -0.06 5.12
N TYR A 34 -17.47 0.47 4.15
CA TYR A 34 -17.10 0.40 2.73
C TYR A 34 -15.79 1.11 2.43
N VAL A 35 -15.57 2.31 3.00
CA VAL A 35 -14.32 3.05 2.84
C VAL A 35 -13.14 2.26 3.42
N ARG A 36 -13.28 1.66 4.60
CA ARG A 36 -12.23 0.80 5.20
C ARG A 36 -11.88 -0.37 4.31
N LYS A 37 -12.90 -1.11 3.82
CA LYS A 37 -12.70 -2.25 2.91
C LYS A 37 -12.01 -1.83 1.62
N SER A 38 -12.42 -0.69 1.05
CA SER A 38 -11.79 -0.12 -0.14
C SER A 38 -10.31 0.24 0.10
N LYS A 39 -9.99 0.85 1.26
CA LYS A 39 -8.60 1.20 1.62
C LYS A 39 -7.70 -0.03 1.77
N VAL A 40 -8.16 -1.06 2.50
CA VAL A 40 -7.40 -2.31 2.66
C VAL A 40 -7.24 -3.03 1.32
N SER A 41 -8.32 -3.14 0.53
CA SER A 41 -8.27 -3.76 -0.80
C SER A 41 -7.32 -3.02 -1.74
N SER A 42 -7.34 -1.68 -1.73
CA SER A 42 -6.42 -0.85 -2.52
C SER A 42 -4.98 -1.09 -2.09
N ALA A 43 -4.71 -1.14 -0.78
CA ALA A 43 -3.36 -1.36 -0.27
C ALA A 43 -2.82 -2.75 -0.65
N ASN A 44 -3.64 -3.80 -0.56
CA ASN A 44 -3.29 -5.15 -1.00
C ASN A 44 -3.04 -5.20 -2.52
N SER A 45 -3.85 -4.50 -3.32
CA SER A 45 -3.64 -4.39 -4.77
C SER A 45 -2.32 -3.69 -5.09
N THR A 46 -2.00 -2.60 -4.40
CA THR A 46 -0.71 -1.90 -4.55
C THR A 46 0.46 -2.81 -4.17
N ALA A 47 0.34 -3.57 -3.08
CA ALA A 47 1.37 -4.54 -2.67
C ALA A 47 1.60 -5.61 -3.74
N SER A 48 0.54 -6.12 -4.39
CA SER A 48 0.66 -7.07 -5.50
C SER A 48 1.36 -6.48 -6.73
N SER A 49 1.03 -5.23 -7.10
CA SER A 49 1.70 -4.55 -8.22
C SER A 49 3.19 -4.34 -7.93
N ILE A 50 3.54 -3.96 -6.70
CA ILE A 50 4.93 -3.78 -6.27
C ILE A 50 5.67 -5.13 -6.25
N TYR A 51 5.04 -6.20 -5.77
CA TYR A 51 5.62 -7.55 -5.80
C TYR A 51 6.01 -7.95 -7.22
N LYS A 52 5.10 -7.75 -8.20
CA LYS A 52 5.38 -8.04 -9.61
C LYS A 52 6.51 -7.17 -10.16
N ALA A 53 6.51 -5.87 -9.83
CA ALA A 53 7.54 -4.93 -10.25
C ALA A 53 8.92 -5.32 -9.73
N ILE A 54 9.02 -5.70 -8.46
CA ILE A 54 10.26 -6.14 -7.83
C ILE A 54 10.70 -7.47 -8.41
N ASN A 55 9.79 -8.42 -8.60
CA ASN A 55 10.15 -9.70 -9.20
C ASN A 55 10.69 -9.54 -10.63
N SER A 56 10.05 -8.70 -11.45
CA SER A 56 10.56 -8.35 -12.79
C SER A 56 11.95 -7.70 -12.71
N ALA A 57 12.12 -6.74 -11.80
CA ALA A 57 13.41 -6.06 -11.63
C ALA A 57 14.52 -7.03 -11.18
N LEU A 58 14.22 -7.99 -10.32
CA LEU A 58 15.19 -9.01 -9.90
C LEU A 58 15.56 -9.94 -11.05
N THR A 59 14.57 -10.46 -11.80
CA THR A 59 14.84 -11.30 -12.98
C THR A 59 15.72 -10.59 -14.01
N GLU A 60 15.43 -9.32 -14.32
CA GLU A 60 16.26 -8.57 -15.26
C GLU A 60 17.67 -8.24 -14.71
N LEU A 61 17.85 -8.19 -13.38
CA LEU A 61 19.17 -7.99 -12.78
C LEU A 61 19.99 -9.29 -12.83
N ASP A 62 19.35 -10.45 -12.69
CA ASP A 62 19.96 -11.77 -12.87
C ASP A 62 20.51 -11.93 -14.29
N GLU A 63 19.71 -11.55 -15.29
CA GLU A 63 20.10 -11.56 -16.70
C GLU A 63 21.30 -10.64 -16.98
N GLU A 64 21.42 -9.55 -16.21
CA GLU A 64 22.55 -8.62 -16.29
C GLU A 64 23.79 -9.11 -15.48
N GLY A 65 23.75 -10.32 -14.93
CA GLY A 65 24.85 -10.98 -14.22
C GLY A 65 25.08 -10.47 -12.79
N VAL A 66 24.07 -9.85 -12.16
CA VAL A 66 24.13 -9.45 -10.75
C VAL A 66 23.78 -10.65 -9.88
N ASP A 67 24.63 -10.95 -8.90
CA ASP A 67 24.32 -11.97 -7.89
C ASP A 67 23.13 -11.51 -7.02
N ILE A 68 21.95 -12.04 -7.29
CA ILE A 68 20.72 -11.74 -6.53
C ILE A 68 20.40 -12.82 -5.48
N GLY A 69 21.36 -13.69 -5.18
CA GLY A 69 21.23 -14.72 -4.15
C GLY A 69 21.05 -14.15 -2.74
N GLY A 70 20.42 -14.93 -1.85
CA GLY A 70 20.28 -14.57 -0.44
C GLY A 70 18.99 -13.83 -0.07
N ASN A 71 18.89 -13.41 1.19
CA ASN A 71 17.68 -12.83 1.77
C ASN A 71 17.81 -11.31 1.85
N ILE A 72 17.20 -10.59 0.91
CA ILE A 72 17.32 -9.12 0.83
C ILE A 72 16.01 -8.46 1.23
N LYS A 73 16.12 -7.44 2.11
CA LYS A 73 15.02 -6.53 2.45
C LYS A 73 15.18 -5.21 1.69
N PHE A 74 14.26 -4.93 0.80
CA PHE A 74 14.12 -3.64 0.12
C PHE A 74 13.16 -2.74 0.91
N THR A 75 13.54 -1.49 1.12
CA THR A 75 12.71 -0.49 1.81
C THR A 75 12.63 0.78 0.97
N LYS A 76 11.43 1.19 0.58
CA LYS A 76 11.17 2.52 0.03
C LYS A 76 10.64 3.40 1.17
N ALA A 77 11.35 4.49 1.44
CA ALA A 77 10.99 5.43 2.51
C ALA A 77 9.61 6.08 2.26
N ALA A 78 8.90 6.40 3.35
CA ALA A 78 7.67 7.19 3.25
C ALA A 78 7.97 8.57 2.65
N GLY A 79 7.05 9.07 1.81
CA GLY A 79 7.16 10.35 1.13
C GLY A 79 6.51 10.34 -0.25
N VAL A 80 5.91 11.48 -0.62
CA VAL A 80 5.42 11.70 -1.99
C VAL A 80 6.62 11.76 -2.92
N ASN A 81 6.56 11.08 -4.06
CA ASN A 81 7.67 10.96 -5.01
C ASN A 81 8.91 10.21 -4.49
N SER A 82 8.88 9.60 -3.30
CA SER A 82 9.95 8.70 -2.85
C SER A 82 9.92 7.44 -3.70
N THR A 83 10.82 7.34 -4.67
CA THR A 83 10.94 6.19 -5.59
C THR A 83 12.13 5.30 -5.29
N ASN A 84 13.04 5.78 -4.46
CA ASN A 84 14.30 5.09 -4.19
C ASN A 84 14.07 4.00 -3.16
N TRP A 85 14.42 2.77 -3.54
CA TRP A 85 14.55 1.64 -2.66
C TRP A 85 15.97 1.60 -2.09
N THR A 86 16.05 1.32 -0.80
CA THR A 86 17.29 1.06 -0.09
C THR A 86 17.29 -0.39 0.40
N VAL A 87 18.47 -0.98 0.50
CA VAL A 87 18.68 -2.28 1.12
C VAL A 87 19.36 -2.08 2.47
N ALA A 88 18.97 -2.84 3.49
CA ALA A 88 19.68 -2.84 4.77
C ALA A 88 21.05 -3.53 4.60
N ALA A 89 22.11 -3.02 5.24
CA ALA A 89 23.45 -3.60 5.11
C ALA A 89 23.53 -5.02 5.72
N GLY A 90 24.12 -5.96 4.98
CA GLY A 90 24.31 -7.38 5.34
C GLY A 90 25.04 -8.13 4.20
N ALA A 91 25.54 -9.35 4.45
CA ALA A 91 26.30 -10.14 3.45
C ALA A 91 25.50 -10.32 2.13
N ASP A 92 24.21 -10.56 2.26
CA ASP A 92 23.22 -10.77 1.20
C ASP A 92 22.87 -9.46 0.46
N ALA A 93 23.04 -8.31 1.12
CA ALA A 93 22.73 -6.99 0.55
C ALA A 93 23.93 -6.34 -0.15
N ALA A 94 25.14 -6.91 -0.03
CA ALA A 94 26.36 -6.40 -0.64
C ALA A 94 26.26 -6.35 -2.17
N ALA A 95 25.54 -7.32 -2.76
CA ALA A 95 25.25 -7.37 -4.19
C ALA A 95 24.42 -6.18 -4.68
N PHE A 96 23.64 -5.57 -3.79
CA PHE A 96 22.76 -4.44 -4.07
C PHE A 96 23.38 -3.09 -3.71
N SER A 97 24.70 -2.95 -3.89
CA SER A 97 25.43 -1.71 -3.64
C SER A 97 25.69 -0.90 -4.92
N GLY A 98 25.88 0.42 -4.76
CA GLY A 98 26.25 1.32 -5.85
C GLY A 98 25.26 1.36 -7.02
N SER A 99 25.76 1.15 -8.24
CA SER A 99 24.98 1.25 -9.48
C SER A 99 23.85 0.21 -9.58
N VAL A 100 23.95 -0.91 -8.85
CA VAL A 100 22.90 -1.95 -8.83
C VAL A 100 21.62 -1.43 -8.19
N SER A 101 21.70 -0.72 -7.07
CA SER A 101 20.52 -0.14 -6.41
C SER A 101 19.81 0.86 -7.32
N SER A 102 20.56 1.66 -8.08
CA SER A 102 20.01 2.60 -9.07
C SER A 102 19.34 1.89 -10.25
N ARG A 103 19.95 0.82 -10.78
CA ARG A 103 19.34 -0.02 -11.83
C ARG A 103 18.04 -0.66 -11.37
N PHE A 104 18.03 -1.26 -10.17
CA PHE A 104 16.83 -1.79 -9.56
C PHE A 104 15.73 -0.74 -9.45
N ASN A 105 16.06 0.43 -8.90
CA ASN A 105 15.12 1.54 -8.75
C ASN A 105 14.49 1.93 -10.10
N ASN A 106 15.31 2.05 -11.14
CA ASN A 106 14.83 2.39 -12.48
C ASN A 106 13.92 1.29 -13.05
N LYS A 107 14.29 0.02 -12.91
CA LYS A 107 13.48 -1.12 -13.39
C LYS A 107 12.12 -1.18 -12.69
N VAL A 108 12.10 -1.09 -11.36
CA VAL A 108 10.85 -1.05 -10.57
C VAL A 108 9.97 0.13 -10.98
N MET A 109 10.57 1.30 -11.22
CA MET A 109 9.85 2.51 -11.63
C MET A 109 9.31 2.46 -13.06
N ASN A 110 10.03 1.80 -13.97
CA ASN A 110 9.58 1.59 -15.34
C ASN A 110 8.38 0.64 -15.37
N PHE A 111 8.36 -0.37 -14.49
CA PHE A 111 7.23 -1.29 -14.36
C PHE A 111 6.03 -0.65 -13.63
N PHE A 112 6.27 0.02 -12.50
CA PHE A 112 5.22 0.57 -11.63
C PHE A 112 5.43 2.06 -11.34
N SER A 113 5.08 2.90 -12.30
CA SER A 113 5.20 4.37 -12.19
C SER A 113 4.34 4.97 -11.07
N ASP A 114 3.24 4.29 -10.71
CA ASP A 114 2.35 4.67 -9.61
C ASP A 114 3.00 4.56 -8.22
N LEU A 115 4.22 4.00 -8.12
CA LEU A 115 5.01 4.02 -6.89
C LEU A 115 5.21 5.45 -6.33
N LYS A 116 5.27 6.46 -7.20
CA LYS A 116 5.36 7.89 -6.81
C LYS A 116 4.15 8.38 -6.01
N LYS A 117 2.98 7.78 -6.26
CA LYS A 117 1.72 8.13 -5.60
C LYS A 117 1.59 7.46 -4.23
N VAL A 118 2.35 6.40 -3.98
CA VAL A 118 2.37 5.70 -2.70
C VAL A 118 3.10 6.56 -1.67
N LYS A 119 2.34 7.11 -0.72
CA LYS A 119 2.86 8.04 0.30
C LYS A 119 3.56 7.33 1.45
N GLY A 120 3.06 6.17 1.85
CA GLY A 120 3.64 5.42 2.95
C GLY A 120 4.88 4.64 2.54
N GLU A 121 5.52 4.05 3.54
CA GLU A 121 6.65 3.14 3.36
C GLU A 121 6.21 1.89 2.58
N CYS A 122 7.11 1.35 1.77
CA CYS A 122 6.97 0.02 1.20
C CYS A 122 8.15 -0.83 1.63
N VAL A 123 7.88 -2.06 2.03
CA VAL A 123 8.92 -3.03 2.41
C VAL A 123 8.70 -4.29 1.60
N ALA A 124 9.75 -4.79 0.98
CA ALA A 124 9.74 -6.04 0.25
C ALA A 124 10.87 -6.94 0.73
N TYR A 125 10.62 -8.24 0.70
CA TYR A 125 11.59 -9.29 0.99
C TYR A 125 11.76 -10.14 -0.25
N SER A 126 13.01 -10.47 -0.56
CA SER A 126 13.37 -11.46 -1.57
C SER A 126 14.17 -12.59 -0.93
N ARG A 127 14.08 -13.76 -1.55
CA ARG A 127 14.90 -14.93 -1.26
C ARG A 127 15.37 -15.50 -2.60
N ASP A 128 16.68 -15.62 -2.77
CA ASP A 128 17.31 -16.25 -3.94
C ASP A 128 16.79 -15.71 -5.27
N GLY A 129 16.82 -14.38 -5.40
CA GLY A 129 16.43 -13.68 -6.62
C GLY A 129 14.94 -13.56 -6.89
N SER A 130 14.07 -14.08 -6.01
CA SER A 130 12.61 -13.96 -6.15
C SER A 130 12.01 -13.11 -5.04
N CYS A 131 11.05 -12.25 -5.36
CA CYS A 131 10.28 -11.56 -4.33
C CYS A 131 9.36 -12.56 -3.61
N VAL A 132 9.33 -12.52 -2.29
CA VAL A 132 8.56 -13.47 -1.47
C VAL A 132 7.41 -12.79 -0.73
N ALA A 133 7.65 -11.56 -0.25
CA ALA A 133 6.66 -10.82 0.52
C ALA A 133 6.82 -9.32 0.33
N VAL A 134 5.72 -8.59 0.31
CA VAL A 134 5.64 -7.13 0.22
C VAL A 134 4.60 -6.63 1.22
N GLY A 135 4.95 -5.56 1.92
CA GLY A 135 4.05 -4.74 2.73
C GLY A 135 4.07 -3.30 2.24
N VAL A 136 2.90 -2.67 2.21
CA VAL A 136 2.71 -1.28 1.77
C VAL A 136 1.91 -0.54 2.82
N ALA A 137 2.38 0.63 3.24
CA ALA A 137 1.60 1.58 4.00
C ALA A 137 0.89 2.53 3.05
N LEU A 138 -0.44 2.59 3.12
CA LEU A 138 -1.22 3.59 2.37
C LEU A 138 -1.19 4.93 3.10
N ASP A 139 -1.34 4.88 4.42
CA ASP A 139 -1.25 5.99 5.37
C ASP A 139 -0.81 5.46 6.75
N SER A 140 -0.91 6.28 7.79
CA SER A 140 -0.56 5.90 9.18
C SER A 140 -1.50 4.87 9.81
N THR A 141 -2.57 4.48 9.11
CA THR A 141 -3.63 3.60 9.63
C THR A 141 -3.75 2.32 8.81
N TYR A 142 -3.81 2.43 7.49
CA TYR A 142 -4.04 1.30 6.58
C TYR A 142 -2.74 0.87 5.92
N CYS A 143 -2.53 -0.44 5.92
CA CYS A 143 -1.48 -1.10 5.17
C CYS A 143 -2.10 -2.22 4.31
N GLY A 144 -1.29 -2.80 3.45
CA GLY A 144 -1.63 -3.98 2.67
C GLY A 144 -0.42 -4.88 2.50
N THR A 145 -0.68 -6.14 2.20
CA THR A 145 0.36 -7.15 2.00
C THR A 145 0.14 -7.93 0.72
N TYR A 146 1.23 -8.44 0.18
CA TYR A 146 1.24 -9.50 -0.81
C TYR A 146 2.34 -10.51 -0.45
N PRO A 147 2.10 -11.83 -0.41
CA PRO A 147 0.83 -12.51 -0.66
C PRO A 147 -0.31 -12.03 0.24
N GLY A 148 -1.52 -12.03 -0.32
CA GLY A 148 -2.70 -11.48 0.35
C GLY A 148 -3.17 -12.34 1.53
N GLY A 149 -4.10 -11.80 2.32
CA GLY A 149 -4.79 -12.54 3.40
C GLY A 149 -4.32 -12.22 4.82
N ILE A 150 -3.26 -11.44 4.99
CA ILE A 150 -2.70 -11.09 6.31
C ILE A 150 -3.31 -9.80 6.83
N VAL A 151 -3.31 -8.78 5.98
CA VAL A 151 -4.00 -7.53 6.28
C VAL A 151 -5.40 -7.60 5.70
N THR A 152 -6.37 -7.70 6.61
CA THR A 152 -7.80 -7.75 6.32
C THR A 152 -8.51 -6.56 6.96
N THR A 153 -9.81 -6.41 6.71
CA THR A 153 -10.63 -5.36 7.33
C THR A 153 -10.71 -5.45 8.85
N ASP A 154 -10.40 -6.62 9.43
CA ASP A 154 -10.45 -6.85 10.86
C ASP A 154 -9.07 -6.71 11.51
N THR A 155 -8.00 -7.13 10.81
CA THR A 155 -6.62 -7.15 11.34
C THR A 155 -5.82 -5.88 11.04
N TYR A 156 -6.30 -4.96 10.19
CA TYR A 156 -5.51 -3.77 9.77
C TYR A 156 -4.97 -2.91 10.93
N LYS A 157 -5.67 -2.88 12.08
CA LYS A 157 -5.27 -2.09 13.25
C LYS A 157 -4.01 -2.63 13.92
N ASP A 158 -3.75 -3.93 13.83
CA ASP A 158 -2.59 -4.57 14.47
C ASP A 158 -1.28 -4.11 13.84
N PHE A 159 -1.35 -3.62 12.60
CA PHE A 159 -0.22 -3.15 11.84
C PHE A 159 -0.02 -1.64 11.96
N LYS A 160 -1.03 -0.85 12.37
CA LYS A 160 -0.97 0.62 12.53
C LYS A 160 -0.28 1.33 11.33
N GLY A 161 -0.63 0.93 10.11
CA GLY A 161 0.01 1.46 8.89
C GLY A 161 1.51 1.13 8.73
N SER A 162 2.07 0.19 9.50
CA SER A 162 3.47 -0.21 9.39
C SER A 162 3.67 -1.24 8.28
N ALA A 163 4.26 -0.81 7.16
CA ALA A 163 4.64 -1.69 6.06
C ALA A 163 5.65 -2.76 6.49
N ALA A 164 6.63 -2.40 7.33
CA ALA A 164 7.65 -3.32 7.82
C ALA A 164 7.05 -4.48 8.63
N LYS A 165 6.15 -4.20 9.56
CA LYS A 165 5.48 -5.24 10.36
C LYS A 165 4.58 -6.12 9.49
N ALA A 166 3.89 -5.52 8.53
CA ALA A 166 3.02 -6.24 7.61
C ALA A 166 3.83 -7.18 6.70
N ALA A 167 4.92 -6.69 6.14
CA ALA A 167 5.82 -7.44 5.26
C ALA A 167 6.52 -8.61 5.99
N SER A 168 6.93 -8.43 7.25
CA SER A 168 7.61 -9.50 8.00
C SER A 168 6.66 -10.65 8.35
N ILE A 169 5.41 -10.35 8.71
CA ILE A 169 4.39 -11.37 8.93
C ILE A 169 4.06 -12.07 7.61
N ALA A 170 4.02 -11.33 6.49
CA ALA A 170 3.89 -11.92 5.16
C ALA A 170 5.04 -12.83 4.75
N LEU A 171 6.26 -12.50 5.16
CA LEU A 171 7.39 -13.40 4.95
C LEU A 171 7.22 -14.70 5.75
N SER A 172 6.77 -14.62 7.01
CA SER A 172 6.59 -15.82 7.85
C SER A 172 5.50 -16.77 7.36
N SER A 173 4.49 -16.28 6.64
CA SER A 173 3.38 -17.12 6.16
C SER A 173 3.70 -17.87 4.87
N VAL A 174 4.74 -17.49 4.13
CA VAL A 174 5.12 -18.12 2.85
C VAL A 174 6.01 -19.36 3.04
N GLY A 175 6.43 -19.66 4.28
CA GLY A 175 7.23 -20.83 4.61
C GLY A 175 8.73 -20.63 4.37
N THR A 176 9.54 -21.23 5.24
CA THR A 176 11.00 -21.37 5.04
C THR A 176 11.24 -22.62 4.22
N ASN A 177 11.10 -22.53 2.89
CA ASN A 177 11.85 -23.42 2.01
C ASN A 177 13.29 -22.94 1.96
#